data_AF-A0A2W1DLV7-F1
#
_entry.id   AF-A0A2W1DLV7-F1
#
_cell.length_a   1.000
_cell.length_b   1.000
_cell.length_c   1.000
_cell.angle_alpha   90.00
_cell.angle_beta   90.00
_cell.angle_gamma   90.00
#
_symmetry.space_group_name_H-M   'P 1'
#
loop_
_entity.id
_entity.type
_entity.pdbx_description
1 polymer ?
#
loop_
_entity_poly.entity_id
_entity_poly.type
_entity_poly.pdbx_seq_one_letter_code
_entity_poly.pdbx_strand_id
1 'polypeptide(L)'
;MPMSTNRSTTRPKSRQAAHTEAHYDRLTETNQLASPLLRLPSELRDRIYELVLAPTHPQNTALEVYTRNPIGSRLARAYLAPLSTCCQMRAEGFVTFYSLNTFEFYSTTRVISFAATIGEAACNVVKSVRLFVMVIRREKAIQEALDKCLSLFPGLENVSMRLVNYMGMHRRTRFKVEHAAKPGLNVVFE
;
A
#
# COMPACT_ATOMS: atom_id res chain seq x y z
N MET A 1 46.09 35.11 16.30
CA MET A 1 45.02 34.30 16.95
C MET A 1 44.15 35.29 17.72
N PRO A 2 42.97 35.62 17.19
CA PRO A 2 41.74 34.98 17.67
C PRO A 2 40.79 34.55 16.55
N MET A 3 39.79 33.78 16.96
CA MET A 3 39.03 32.80 16.21
C MET A 3 37.92 33.36 15.32
N SER A 4 37.77 32.65 14.19
CA SER A 4 36.72 32.65 13.17
C SER A 4 35.30 32.96 13.68
N THR A 5 34.68 33.98 13.08
CA THR A 5 33.25 34.28 13.15
C THR A 5 32.41 33.21 12.46
N ASN A 6 31.38 32.73 13.16
CA ASN A 6 30.36 31.80 12.68
C ASN A 6 29.68 32.29 11.40
N ARG A 7 29.86 31.56 10.29
CA ARG A 7 29.08 31.71 9.06
C ARG A 7 27.77 30.92 9.22
N SER A 8 26.73 31.59 9.69
CA SER A 8 25.36 31.09 9.64
C SER A 8 24.89 31.06 8.19
N THR A 9 25.11 29.95 7.50
CA THR A 9 24.54 29.70 6.16
C THR A 9 23.04 29.43 6.30
N THR A 10 22.23 30.48 6.26
CA THR A 10 20.79 30.36 6.02
C THR A 10 20.56 29.75 4.64
N ARG A 11 20.19 28.47 4.63
CA ARG A 11 19.69 27.75 3.45
C ARG A 11 18.43 28.48 2.96
N PRO A 12 18.35 28.93 1.69
CA PRO A 12 17.17 29.64 1.23
C PRO A 12 15.97 28.69 1.27
N LYS A 13 14.93 29.08 2.02
CA LYS A 13 13.60 28.47 1.98
C LYS A 13 13.14 28.51 0.51
N SER A 14 12.98 27.34 -0.08
CA SER A 14 12.38 27.17 -1.39
C SER A 14 11.04 27.91 -1.44
N ARG A 15 10.94 28.90 -2.33
CA ARG A 15 9.69 29.57 -2.69
C ARG A 15 8.75 28.55 -3.33
N GLN A 16 7.86 27.93 -2.54
CA GLN A 16 6.62 27.39 -3.09
C GLN A 16 5.69 28.59 -3.27
N ALA A 17 5.58 29.06 -4.51
CA ALA A 17 4.51 29.98 -4.87
C ALA A 17 3.19 29.27 -4.56
N ALA A 18 2.27 29.96 -3.89
CA ALA A 18 0.92 29.48 -3.69
C ALA A 18 0.25 29.33 -5.07
N HIS A 19 0.28 28.12 -5.63
CA HIS A 19 -0.39 27.82 -6.88
C HIS A 19 -1.90 27.93 -6.63
N THR A 20 -2.55 28.84 -7.35
CA THR A 20 -4.00 29.06 -7.31
C THR A 20 -4.75 27.90 -7.95
N GLU A 21 -6.02 27.71 -7.61
CA GLU A 21 -6.90 26.69 -8.19
C GLU A 21 -6.89 26.72 -9.73
N ALA A 22 -6.96 27.93 -10.31
CA ALA A 22 -6.85 28.17 -11.74
C ALA A 22 -5.54 27.65 -12.39
N HIS A 23 -4.46 27.50 -11.62
CA HIS A 23 -3.22 26.88 -12.11
C HIS A 23 -3.38 25.37 -12.29
N TYR A 24 -4.04 24.70 -11.35
CA TYR A 24 -4.29 23.26 -11.41
C TYR A 24 -5.32 22.90 -12.48
N ASP A 25 -6.32 23.74 -12.70
CA ASP A 25 -7.32 23.55 -13.77
C ASP A 25 -6.65 23.57 -15.14
N ARG A 26 -5.81 24.57 -15.42
CA ARG A 26 -5.04 24.66 -16.67
C ARG A 26 -4.11 23.48 -16.87
N LEU A 27 -3.45 23.00 -15.81
CA LEU A 27 -2.62 21.80 -15.86
C LEU A 27 -3.46 20.57 -16.21
N THR A 28 -4.65 20.44 -15.63
CA THR A 28 -5.57 19.34 -15.89
C THR A 28 -6.05 19.36 -17.34
N GLU A 29 -6.49 20.50 -17.86
CA GLU A 29 -6.87 20.67 -19.27
C GLU A 29 -5.72 20.34 -20.22
N THR A 30 -4.50 20.83 -19.91
CA THR A 30 -3.31 20.55 -20.73
C THR A 30 -2.99 19.06 -20.73
N ASN A 31 -3.02 18.41 -19.58
CA ASN A 31 -2.79 16.97 -19.45
C ASN A 31 -3.84 16.17 -20.22
N GLN A 32 -5.11 16.59 -20.16
CA GLN A 32 -6.21 15.96 -20.88
C GLN A 32 -6.00 15.99 -22.40
N LEU A 33 -5.48 17.10 -22.94
CA LEU A 33 -5.21 17.23 -24.38
C LEU A 33 -3.93 16.51 -24.81
N ALA A 34 -2.88 16.57 -23.98
CA ALA A 34 -1.56 16.05 -24.32
C ALA A 34 -1.41 14.54 -24.09
N SER A 35 -2.17 13.95 -23.14
CA SER A 35 -2.03 12.54 -22.78
C SER A 35 -2.98 11.65 -23.60
N PRO A 36 -2.46 10.71 -24.40
CA PRO A 36 -3.31 9.73 -25.08
C PRO A 36 -4.16 8.90 -24.12
N LEU A 37 -3.65 8.61 -22.91
CA LEU A 37 -4.37 7.87 -21.88
C LEU A 37 -5.56 8.68 -21.33
N LEU A 38 -5.36 9.98 -21.07
CA LEU A 38 -6.41 10.80 -20.45
C LEU A 38 -7.53 11.13 -21.45
N ARG A 39 -7.25 11.16 -22.76
CA ARG A 39 -8.26 11.30 -23.82
C ARG A 39 -9.19 10.10 -23.96
N LEU A 40 -8.85 8.95 -23.39
CA LEU A 40 -9.73 7.78 -23.41
C LEU A 40 -10.96 8.03 -22.51
N PRO A 41 -12.13 7.43 -22.79
CA PRO A 41 -13.23 7.35 -21.84
C PRO A 41 -12.80 6.74 -20.50
N SER A 42 -13.47 7.11 -19.41
CA SER A 42 -13.17 6.64 -18.06
C SER A 42 -13.15 5.12 -17.96
N GLU A 43 -14.07 4.44 -18.64
CA GLU A 43 -14.21 2.99 -18.62
C GLU A 43 -12.96 2.29 -19.17
N LEU A 44 -12.32 2.86 -20.20
CA LEU A 44 -11.08 2.33 -20.74
C LEU A 44 -9.89 2.62 -19.82
N ARG A 45 -9.88 3.80 -19.17
CA ARG A 45 -8.84 4.15 -18.19
C ARG A 45 -8.90 3.22 -16.99
N ASP A 46 -10.09 2.96 -16.45
CA ASP A 46 -10.33 2.01 -15.36
C ASP A 46 -9.79 0.63 -15.72
N ARG A 47 -10.10 0.14 -16.93
CA ARG A 47 -9.60 -1.15 -17.38
C ARG A 47 -8.08 -1.19 -17.51
N ILE A 48 -7.46 -0.10 -17.95
CA ILE A 48 -6.00 0.03 -17.99
C ILE A 48 -5.43 0.04 -16.56
N TYR A 49 -6.04 0.77 -15.63
CA TYR A 49 -5.61 0.79 -14.23
C TYR A 49 -5.70 -0.59 -13.59
N GLU A 50 -6.76 -1.35 -13.84
CA GLU A 50 -6.86 -2.73 -13.35
C GLU A 50 -5.72 -3.61 -13.86
N LEU A 51 -5.34 -3.48 -15.14
CA LEU A 51 -4.27 -4.28 -15.73
C LEU A 51 -2.86 -3.84 -15.29
N VAL A 52 -2.67 -2.54 -15.07
CA VAL A 52 -1.35 -1.96 -14.78
C VAL A 52 -1.08 -1.89 -13.28
N LEU A 53 -2.09 -1.59 -12.47
CA LEU A 53 -1.93 -1.37 -11.02
C LEU A 53 -2.15 -2.63 -10.20
N ALA A 54 -2.85 -3.63 -10.75
CA ALA A 54 -2.99 -4.94 -10.12
C ALA A 54 -2.05 -5.95 -10.78
N PRO A 55 -1.42 -6.84 -10.01
CA PRO A 55 -0.54 -7.84 -10.57
C PRO A 55 -1.33 -8.91 -11.32
N THR A 56 -1.00 -9.07 -12.59
CA THR A 56 -1.66 -9.98 -13.54
C THR A 56 -1.23 -11.44 -13.42
N HIS A 57 -0.27 -11.80 -12.55
CA HIS A 57 0.27 -13.16 -12.48
C HIS A 57 -0.31 -14.01 -11.34
N PRO A 58 -0.86 -15.22 -11.61
CA PRO A 58 -1.61 -16.03 -10.64
C PRO A 58 -0.78 -16.78 -9.58
N GLN A 59 0.54 -16.64 -9.53
CA GLN A 59 1.39 -17.52 -8.70
C GLN A 59 2.00 -16.93 -7.42
N ASN A 60 2.11 -15.62 -7.24
CA ASN A 60 2.44 -14.97 -5.97
C ASN A 60 2.75 -13.51 -6.23
N THR A 61 1.77 -12.63 -6.04
CA THR A 61 1.97 -11.21 -6.26
C THR A 61 1.39 -10.40 -5.12
N ALA A 62 1.57 -10.92 -3.90
CA ALA A 62 1.44 -10.06 -2.74
C ALA A 62 2.60 -9.04 -2.79
N LEU A 63 2.27 -7.76 -2.71
CA LEU A 63 3.26 -6.69 -2.69
C LEU A 63 3.99 -6.75 -1.36
N GLU A 64 5.25 -7.20 -1.41
CA GLU A 64 6.11 -7.25 -0.24
C GLU A 64 6.39 -5.85 0.30
N VAL A 65 5.96 -5.63 1.54
CA VAL A 65 6.19 -4.37 2.25
C VAL A 65 7.47 -4.49 3.08
N TYR A 66 8.58 -4.00 2.50
CA TYR A 66 9.88 -3.96 3.18
C TYR A 66 10.18 -2.57 3.77
N THR A 67 10.55 -2.55 5.05
CA THR A 67 11.25 -1.46 5.76
C THR A 67 10.44 -0.20 6.10
N ARG A 68 11.13 0.80 6.71
CA ARG A 68 10.65 2.14 7.12
C ARG A 68 10.01 2.96 5.98
N ASN A 69 10.09 2.48 4.74
CA ASN A 69 9.43 3.04 3.59
C ASN A 69 8.64 1.93 2.87
N PRO A 70 7.35 1.77 3.17
CA PRO A 70 6.58 0.61 2.74
C PRO A 70 6.36 0.50 1.22
N ILE A 71 6.60 1.58 0.48
CA ILE A 71 6.60 1.63 -0.98
C ILE A 71 7.99 1.26 -1.54
N GLY A 72 8.95 0.85 -0.72
CA GLY A 72 10.36 0.73 -1.10
C GLY A 72 10.69 -0.41 -2.09
N SER A 73 9.86 -1.45 -2.18
CA SER A 73 10.13 -2.55 -3.11
C SER A 73 10.09 -2.05 -4.56
N ARG A 74 11.03 -2.52 -5.39
CA ARG A 74 11.11 -2.13 -6.80
C ARG A 74 9.78 -2.39 -7.52
N LEU A 75 9.12 -3.48 -7.15
CA LEU A 75 7.82 -3.88 -7.68
C LEU A 75 6.70 -2.92 -7.25
N ALA A 76 6.59 -2.59 -5.96
CA ALA A 76 5.60 -1.62 -5.50
C ALA A 76 5.80 -0.23 -6.13
N ARG A 77 7.06 0.21 -6.31
CA ARG A 77 7.35 1.47 -7.02
C ARG A 77 6.94 1.42 -8.49
N ALA A 78 7.14 0.29 -9.16
CA ALA A 78 6.73 0.14 -10.55
C ALA A 78 5.20 0.23 -10.68
N TYR A 79 4.45 -0.41 -9.78
CA TYR A 79 2.99 -0.35 -9.77
C TYR A 79 2.43 1.00 -9.32
N LEU A 80 3.13 1.73 -8.45
CA LEU A 80 2.73 3.07 -8.01
C LEU A 80 3.18 4.19 -8.95
N ALA A 81 4.13 3.93 -9.86
CA ALA A 81 4.65 4.93 -10.78
C ALA A 81 3.55 5.64 -11.58
N PRO A 82 2.52 4.95 -12.13
CA PRO A 82 1.41 5.62 -12.81
C PRO A 82 0.63 6.58 -11.91
N LEU A 83 0.50 6.28 -10.62
CA LEU A 83 -0.19 7.16 -9.66
C LEU A 83 0.64 8.39 -9.25
N SER A 84 1.91 8.44 -9.65
CA SER A 84 2.82 9.55 -9.36
C SER A 84 2.99 10.54 -10.52
N THR A 85 2.33 10.31 -11.66
CA THR A 85 2.48 11.14 -12.86
C THR A 85 1.66 12.42 -12.80
N CYS A 86 0.35 12.33 -12.54
CA CYS A 86 -0.55 13.48 -12.43
C CYS A 86 -1.69 13.23 -11.43
N CYS A 87 -2.31 14.33 -10.96
CA CYS A 87 -3.38 14.28 -9.96
C CYS A 87 -4.61 13.49 -10.42
N GLN A 88 -4.95 13.55 -11.71
CA GLN A 88 -6.08 12.82 -12.28
C GLN A 88 -5.85 11.31 -12.25
N MET A 89 -4.71 10.83 -12.76
CA MET A 89 -4.37 9.40 -12.71
C MET A 89 -4.29 8.88 -11.28
N ARG A 90 -3.76 9.71 -10.38
CA ARG A 90 -3.76 9.40 -8.94
C ARG A 90 -5.18 9.23 -8.41
N ALA A 91 -6.08 10.18 -8.68
CA ALA A 91 -7.45 10.13 -8.17
C ALA A 91 -8.23 8.92 -8.71
N GLU A 92 -8.06 8.60 -9.99
CA GLU A 92 -8.76 7.48 -10.64
C GLU A 92 -8.20 6.12 -10.21
N GLY A 93 -6.87 5.96 -10.23
CA GLY A 93 -6.23 4.66 -9.97
C GLY A 93 -5.98 4.34 -8.49
N PHE A 94 -6.17 5.29 -7.57
CA PHE A 94 -5.89 5.10 -6.15
C PHE A 94 -6.65 3.94 -5.54
N VAL A 95 -7.98 3.91 -5.75
CA VAL A 95 -8.84 2.85 -5.19
C VAL A 95 -8.47 1.51 -5.81
N THR A 96 -8.28 1.46 -7.12
CA THR A 96 -7.90 0.25 -7.86
C THR A 96 -6.61 -0.36 -7.33
N PHE A 97 -5.57 0.46 -7.09
CA PHE A 97 -4.31 -0.03 -6.55
C PHE A 97 -4.49 -0.66 -5.16
N TYR A 98 -5.07 0.07 -4.19
CA TYR A 98 -5.13 -0.43 -2.82
C TYR A 98 -6.18 -1.54 -2.61
N SER A 99 -7.24 -1.58 -3.41
CA SER A 99 -8.31 -2.58 -3.27
C SER A 99 -8.01 -3.91 -3.95
N LEU A 100 -7.29 -3.91 -5.07
CA LEU A 100 -7.03 -5.14 -5.83
C LEU A 100 -5.73 -5.84 -5.43
N ASN A 101 -4.80 -5.12 -4.79
CA ASN A 101 -3.54 -5.69 -4.37
C ASN A 101 -3.63 -6.42 -3.02
N THR A 102 -2.83 -7.47 -2.88
CA THR A 102 -2.57 -8.10 -1.58
C THR A 102 -1.29 -7.54 -1.00
N PHE A 103 -1.30 -7.03 0.23
CA PHE A 103 -0.10 -6.49 0.88
C PHE A 103 0.51 -7.51 1.84
N GLU A 104 1.80 -7.80 1.69
CA GLU A 104 2.49 -8.83 2.44
C GLU A 104 3.35 -8.25 3.57
N PHE A 105 3.16 -8.76 4.78
CA PHE A 105 3.85 -8.30 5.98
C PHE A 105 4.52 -9.44 6.74
N TYR A 106 5.76 -9.18 7.16
CA TYR A 106 6.57 -10.09 7.97
C TYR A 106 6.49 -9.83 9.48
N SER A 107 5.77 -8.78 9.89
CA SER A 107 5.53 -8.46 11.31
C SER A 107 4.42 -7.43 11.45
N THR A 108 3.75 -7.44 12.61
CA THR A 108 2.72 -6.44 12.98
C THR A 108 3.27 -5.00 12.96
N THR A 109 4.54 -4.79 13.31
CA THR A 109 5.19 -3.46 13.24
C THR A 109 5.21 -2.90 11.82
N ARG A 110 5.38 -3.76 10.80
CA ARG A 110 5.33 -3.35 9.40
C ARG A 110 3.91 -2.99 8.95
N VAL A 111 2.90 -3.70 9.46
CA VAL A 111 1.48 -3.36 9.22
C VAL A 111 1.19 -1.94 9.72
N ILE A 112 1.59 -1.63 10.95
CA ILE A 112 1.39 -0.32 11.57
C ILE A 112 2.11 0.78 10.78
N SER A 113 3.38 0.54 10.42
CA SER A 113 4.19 1.51 9.66
C SER A 113 3.60 1.77 8.27
N PHE A 114 3.06 0.74 7.63
CA PHE A 114 2.39 0.85 6.34
C PHE A 114 1.12 1.71 6.44
N ALA A 115 0.23 1.38 7.38
CA ALA A 115 -1.01 2.12 7.60
C ALA A 115 -0.74 3.62 7.85
N ALA A 116 0.27 3.93 8.66
CA ALA A 116 0.69 5.30 8.93
C ALA A 116 1.21 6.03 7.68
N THR A 117 1.82 5.30 6.73
CA THR A 117 2.39 5.90 5.51
C THR A 117 1.35 6.15 4.43
N ILE A 118 0.42 5.22 4.24
CA ILE A 118 -0.57 5.32 3.16
C ILE A 118 -1.76 6.21 3.52
N GLY A 119 -1.98 6.45 4.82
CA GLY A 119 -3.05 7.29 5.34
C GLY A 119 -4.41 6.59 5.36
N GLU A 120 -5.36 7.22 6.04
CA GLU A 120 -6.68 6.65 6.37
C GLU A 120 -7.49 6.27 5.12
N ALA A 121 -7.52 7.14 4.11
CA ALA A 121 -8.27 6.90 2.88
C ALA A 121 -7.79 5.61 2.17
N ALA A 122 -6.49 5.35 2.16
CA ALA A 122 -5.93 4.13 1.56
C ALA A 122 -6.24 2.91 2.43
N CYS A 123 -6.06 3.03 3.75
CA CYS A 123 -6.39 1.97 4.70
C CYS A 123 -7.84 1.47 4.58
N ASN A 124 -8.78 2.37 4.33
CA ASN A 124 -10.21 2.04 4.20
C ASN A 124 -10.53 1.18 2.97
N VAL A 125 -9.71 1.26 1.91
CA VAL A 125 -9.93 0.51 0.67
C VAL A 125 -9.07 -0.74 0.56
N VAL A 126 -8.14 -1.00 1.49
CA VAL A 126 -7.35 -2.23 1.53
C VAL A 126 -8.26 -3.42 1.85
N LYS A 127 -8.33 -4.38 0.92
CA LYS A 127 -9.17 -5.58 1.03
C LYS A 127 -8.40 -6.85 1.34
N SER A 128 -7.12 -6.93 0.98
CA SER A 128 -6.37 -8.18 1.03
C SER A 128 -5.00 -8.01 1.68
N VAL A 129 -4.71 -8.83 2.68
CA VAL A 129 -3.43 -8.84 3.39
C VAL A 129 -2.88 -10.25 3.50
N ARG A 130 -1.56 -10.38 3.43
CA ARG A 130 -0.84 -11.60 3.75
C ARG A 130 0.12 -11.39 4.91
N LEU A 131 0.07 -12.28 5.89
CA LEU A 131 0.90 -12.24 7.07
C LEU A 131 1.85 -13.43 7.11
N PHE A 132 3.13 -13.18 7.37
CA PHE A 132 4.08 -14.22 7.71
C PHE A 132 4.13 -14.36 9.21
N VAL A 133 3.77 -15.55 9.68
CA VAL A 133 3.71 -15.88 11.11
C VAL A 133 4.76 -16.96 11.38
N MET A 134 5.64 -16.67 12.32
CA MET A 134 6.62 -17.64 12.79
C MET A 134 5.90 -18.78 13.52
N VAL A 135 6.20 -20.05 13.18
CA VAL A 135 5.54 -21.25 13.73
C VAL A 135 5.63 -21.36 15.27
N ILE A 136 6.59 -20.68 15.89
CA ILE A 136 6.76 -20.65 17.36
C ILE A 136 5.68 -19.77 18.03
N ARG A 137 4.94 -18.95 17.27
CA ARG A 137 3.89 -18.09 17.82
C ARG A 137 2.66 -18.91 18.19
N ARG A 138 2.15 -18.67 19.40
CA ARG A 138 0.91 -19.26 19.92
C ARG A 138 -0.31 -18.64 19.23
N GLU A 139 -1.44 -19.36 19.25
CA GLU A 139 -2.75 -18.92 18.73
C GLU A 139 -3.12 -17.48 19.14
N LYS A 140 -2.87 -17.11 20.40
CA LYS A 140 -3.08 -15.75 20.90
C LYS A 140 -2.35 -14.68 20.07
N ALA A 141 -1.11 -14.93 19.65
CA ALA A 141 -0.32 -13.99 18.86
C ALA A 141 -0.78 -13.91 17.39
N ILE A 142 -1.44 -14.94 16.89
CA ILE A 142 -2.10 -14.92 15.58
C ILE A 142 -3.34 -14.04 15.66
N GLN A 143 -4.15 -14.23 16.71
CA GLN A 143 -5.34 -13.43 16.95
C GLN A 143 -5.00 -11.94 17.11
N GLU A 144 -4.02 -11.62 17.95
CA GLU A 144 -3.57 -10.23 18.14
C GLU A 144 -3.10 -9.57 16.83
N ALA A 145 -2.44 -10.33 15.94
CA ALA A 145 -2.02 -9.81 14.65
C ALA A 145 -3.23 -9.56 13.72
N LEU A 146 -4.21 -10.48 13.72
CA LEU A 146 -5.44 -10.35 12.95
C LEU A 146 -6.27 -9.16 13.43
N ASP A 147 -6.51 -9.04 14.73
CA ASP A 147 -7.23 -7.94 15.36
C ASP A 147 -6.57 -6.61 15.01
N LYS A 148 -5.23 -6.58 15.00
CA LYS A 148 -4.50 -5.37 14.61
C LYS A 148 -4.71 -5.02 13.14
N CYS A 149 -4.68 -5.98 12.23
CA CYS A 149 -4.99 -5.76 10.82
C CYS A 149 -6.40 -5.22 10.63
N LEU A 150 -7.40 -5.78 11.31
CA LEU A 150 -8.78 -5.33 11.22
C LEU A 150 -8.98 -3.92 11.80
N SER A 151 -8.25 -3.57 12.86
CA SER A 151 -8.27 -2.21 13.41
C SER A 151 -7.69 -1.16 12.46
N LEU A 152 -6.75 -1.56 11.60
CA LEU A 152 -6.05 -0.66 10.68
C LEU A 152 -6.68 -0.64 9.28
N PHE A 153 -7.33 -1.73 8.86
CA PHE A 153 -7.95 -1.88 7.55
C PHE A 153 -9.42 -2.29 7.71
N PRO A 154 -10.33 -1.33 7.91
CA PRO A 154 -11.76 -1.62 8.10
C PRO A 154 -12.38 -2.39 6.93
N GLY A 155 -11.91 -2.12 5.70
CA GLY A 155 -12.34 -2.75 4.45
C GLY A 155 -11.80 -4.16 4.19
N LEU A 156 -11.04 -4.75 5.12
CA LEU A 156 -10.35 -6.02 4.90
C LEU A 156 -11.32 -7.20 4.71
N GLU A 157 -11.22 -7.89 3.58
CA GLU A 157 -12.06 -9.04 3.19
C GLU A 157 -11.28 -10.36 3.24
N ASN A 158 -9.98 -10.32 2.91
CA ASN A 158 -9.13 -11.51 2.78
C ASN A 158 -7.85 -11.37 3.61
N VAL A 159 -7.57 -12.38 4.43
CA VAL A 159 -6.32 -12.52 5.17
C VAL A 159 -5.72 -13.89 4.90
N SER A 160 -4.55 -13.92 4.27
CA SER A 160 -3.75 -15.14 4.13
C SER A 160 -2.62 -15.15 5.16
N MET A 161 -2.34 -16.31 5.74
CA MET A 161 -1.29 -16.49 6.74
C MET A 161 -0.33 -17.58 6.29
N ARG A 162 0.95 -17.24 6.15
CA ARG A 162 2.04 -18.18 5.88
C ARG A 162 2.76 -18.52 7.16
N LEU A 163 2.73 -19.79 7.52
CA LEU A 163 3.44 -20.31 8.68
C LEU A 163 4.89 -20.64 8.28
N VAL A 164 5.86 -19.89 8.84
CA VAL A 164 7.29 -20.08 8.54
C VAL A 164 8.02 -20.67 9.73
N ASN A 165 8.73 -21.77 9.50
CA ASN A 165 9.65 -22.38 10.46
C ASN A 165 11.10 -22.06 10.05
N TYR A 166 11.97 -21.74 11.02
CA TYR A 166 13.41 -21.56 10.77
C TYR A 166 14.08 -22.82 10.18
N MET A 167 13.45 -24.00 10.34
CA MET A 167 13.97 -25.29 9.87
C MET A 167 13.40 -25.76 8.51
N GLY A 168 12.69 -24.91 7.75
CA GLY A 168 12.14 -25.28 6.44
C GLY A 168 11.01 -26.33 6.45
N MET A 169 10.58 -26.80 7.63
CA MET A 169 9.43 -27.70 7.73
C MET A 169 8.12 -26.91 7.68
N HIS A 170 7.44 -26.99 6.55
CA HIS A 170 6.06 -26.54 6.37
C HIS A 170 5.08 -27.48 7.09
N ARG A 171 4.93 -27.34 8.41
CA ARG A 171 3.76 -27.93 9.08
C ARG A 171 2.55 -27.07 8.74
N ARG A 172 1.73 -27.54 7.80
CA ARG A 172 0.39 -26.99 7.53
C ARG A 172 -0.51 -27.25 8.72
N THR A 173 -0.47 -26.36 9.71
CA THR A 173 -1.46 -26.35 10.78
C THR A 173 -2.56 -25.40 10.36
N ARG A 174 -3.67 -25.95 9.85
CA ARG A 174 -4.87 -25.16 9.55
C ARG A 174 -5.52 -24.78 10.87
N PHE A 175 -5.43 -23.53 11.26
CA PHE A 175 -6.28 -23.00 12.32
C PHE A 175 -7.55 -22.46 11.64
N LYS A 176 -8.73 -22.74 12.20
CA LYS A 176 -9.94 -22.05 11.75
C LYS A 176 -10.09 -20.85 12.68
N VAL A 177 -9.64 -19.68 12.23
CA VAL A 177 -9.79 -18.44 12.99
C VAL A 177 -11.06 -17.77 12.49
N GLU A 178 -12.14 -17.91 13.26
CA GLU A 178 -13.37 -17.14 13.04
C GLU A 178 -13.24 -15.83 13.84
N HIS A 179 -13.30 -14.69 13.14
CA HIS A 179 -13.29 -13.39 13.82
C HIS A 179 -14.71 -12.97 14.17
N ALA A 180 -15.05 -12.96 15.46
CA ALA A 180 -16.40 -12.70 15.96
C ALA A 180 -17.02 -11.38 15.46
N ALA A 181 -16.21 -10.33 15.24
CA ALA A 181 -16.69 -9.03 14.77
C ALA A 181 -16.86 -8.93 13.24
N LYS A 182 -16.37 -9.91 12.46
CA LYS A 182 -16.43 -9.86 10.98
C LYS A 182 -16.64 -11.26 10.38
N PRO A 183 -17.88 -11.79 10.41
CA PRO A 183 -18.18 -13.16 9.99
C PRO A 183 -17.95 -13.44 8.49
N GLY A 184 -17.82 -12.40 7.65
CA GLY A 184 -17.49 -12.51 6.22
C GLY A 184 -15.98 -12.46 5.90
N LEU A 185 -15.10 -12.47 6.90
CA LEU A 185 -13.65 -12.41 6.70
C LEU A 185 -13.10 -13.78 6.28
N ASN A 186 -12.49 -13.86 5.09
CA ASN A 186 -11.85 -15.07 4.62
C ASN A 186 -10.43 -15.18 5.20
N VAL A 187 -10.21 -16.10 6.15
CA VAL A 187 -8.88 -16.38 6.71
C VAL A 187 -8.37 -17.71 6.19
N VAL A 188 -7.25 -17.69 5.45
CA VAL A 188 -6.65 -18.87 4.84
C VAL A 188 -5.24 -19.09 5.37
N PHE A 189 -4.92 -20.32 5.78
CA PHE A 189 -3.59 -20.74 6.19
C PHE A 189 -2.89 -21.46 5.02
N GLU A 190 -1.79 -20.90 4.53
CA GLU A 190 -0.99 -21.40 3.39
C GLU A 190 0.25 -22.21 3.86
#